data_AF-A0AAE3SCB0-F1
#
_entry.id   AF-A0AAE3SCB0-F1
#
_cell.length_a   1.000
_cell.length_b   1.000
_cell.length_c   1.000
_cell.angle_alpha   90.00
_cell.angle_beta   90.00
_cell.angle_gamma   90.00
#
_symmetry.space_group_name_H-M   'P 1'
#
loop_
_entity.id
_entity.type
_entity.pdbx_description
1 polymer ?
#
loop_
_entity_poly.entity_id
_entity_poly.type
_entity_poly.pdbx_seq_one_letter_code
_entity_poly.pdbx_strand_id
1 'polypeptide(L)'
;AGGASLPATVIPFLLRGVNLLGIDSVMQPYDNRVRAWARIAKDLPMDKLEAMVQPAVLSDLPALGRDILKGQVKGRVVVDVNA
;
A
#
# COMPACT_ATOMS: atom_id res chain seq x y z
N ALA A 1 -2.73 6.77 -10.28
CA ALA A 1 -2.86 7.91 -9.35
C ALA A 1 -4.33 8.32 -9.30
N GLY A 2 -4.93 8.37 -8.11
CA GLY A 2 -6.32 8.82 -7.94
C GLY A 2 -6.42 10.32 -8.18
N GLY A 3 -7.37 10.76 -9.00
CA GLY A 3 -7.55 12.17 -9.34
C GLY A 3 -7.94 13.03 -8.13
N ALA A 4 -7.87 14.36 -8.29
CA ALA A 4 -8.15 15.33 -7.22
C ALA A 4 -9.64 15.42 -6.82
N SER A 5 -10.54 14.80 -7.59
CA SER A 5 -11.97 14.78 -7.26
C SER A 5 -12.25 13.81 -6.13
N LEU A 6 -12.72 14.34 -5.00
CA LEU A 6 -13.24 13.59 -3.87
C LEU A 6 -14.69 14.04 -3.62
N PRO A 7 -15.70 13.30 -4.08
CA PRO A 7 -17.10 13.65 -3.81
C PRO A 7 -17.41 13.43 -2.31
N ALA A 8 -17.35 14.51 -1.52
CA ALA A 8 -17.55 14.51 -0.08
C ALA A 8 -18.34 15.76 0.38
N THR A 9 -18.84 15.74 1.63
CA THR A 9 -19.52 16.89 2.27
C THR A 9 -18.84 17.25 3.59
N VAL A 10 -19.02 18.48 4.08
CA VAL A 10 -18.45 18.95 5.36
C VAL A 10 -19.16 18.40 6.60
N ILE A 11 -20.36 17.82 6.44
CA ILE A 11 -21.24 17.44 7.55
C ILE A 11 -20.61 16.40 8.52
N PRO A 12 -19.93 15.33 8.07
CA PRO A 12 -19.29 14.37 8.98
C PRO A 12 -18.19 14.98 9.84
N PHE A 13 -17.47 15.97 9.32
CA PHE A 13 -16.38 16.65 10.01
C PHE A 13 -16.94 17.57 11.11
N LEU A 14 -17.97 18.38 10.78
CA LEU A 14 -18.55 19.35 11.70
C LEU A 14 -19.41 18.71 12.79
N LEU A 15 -20.23 17.72 12.45
CA LEU A 15 -21.21 17.16 13.40
C LEU A 15 -20.72 15.92 14.14
N ARG A 16 -19.70 15.23 13.61
CA ARG A 16 -19.20 13.97 14.18
C ARG A 16 -17.69 13.96 14.43
N GLY A 17 -16.99 15.06 14.15
CA GLY A 17 -15.54 15.17 14.39
C GLY A 17 -14.71 14.14 13.62
N VAL A 18 -15.19 13.69 12.45
CA VAL A 18 -14.44 12.74 11.61
C VAL A 18 -13.20 13.42 11.04
N ASN A 19 -12.08 12.70 10.94
CA ASN A 19 -10.82 13.20 10.37
C ASN A 19 -10.53 12.56 9.01
N LEU A 20 -10.05 13.36 8.06
CA LEU A 20 -9.46 12.88 6.80
C LEU A 20 -7.96 13.18 6.85
N LEU A 21 -7.14 12.13 6.98
CA LEU A 21 -5.70 12.25 7.13
C LEU A 21 -5.00 11.91 5.81
N GLY A 22 -4.24 12.85 5.26
CA GLY A 22 -3.39 12.60 4.11
C GLY A 22 -2.16 11.78 4.52
N ILE A 23 -1.96 10.63 3.88
CA ILE A 23 -0.79 9.76 4.11
C ILE A 23 0.10 9.82 2.87
N ASP A 24 1.27 10.45 3.01
CA ASP A 24 2.34 10.41 2.01
C ASP A 24 3.47 9.50 2.49
N SER A 25 3.87 8.50 1.70
CA SER A 25 5.00 7.63 2.00
C SER A 25 6.32 8.11 1.38
N VAL A 26 6.26 9.02 0.40
CA VAL A 26 7.41 9.43 -0.43
C VAL A 26 8.33 10.34 0.34
N MET A 27 7.82 11.37 1.03
CA MET A 27 8.64 12.37 1.72
C MET A 27 8.80 12.10 3.23
N GLN A 28 8.50 10.88 3.69
CA GLN A 28 8.59 10.54 5.11
C GLN A 28 10.02 10.75 5.67
N PRO A 29 10.19 11.45 6.81
CA PRO A 29 11.48 11.60 7.47
C PRO A 29 12.07 10.25 7.89
N TYR A 30 13.40 10.15 7.90
CA TYR A 30 14.13 8.92 8.23
C TYR A 30 13.64 8.27 9.54
N ASP A 31 13.58 9.04 10.63
CA ASP A 31 13.18 8.52 11.93
C ASP A 31 11.77 7.90 11.90
N ASN A 32 10.85 8.49 11.14
CA ASN A 32 9.50 7.97 11.04
C ASN A 32 9.45 6.69 10.19
N ARG A 33 10.30 6.57 9.16
CA ARG A 33 10.47 5.32 8.41
C ARG A 33 10.98 4.21 9.31
N VAL A 34 12.02 4.47 10.11
CA VAL A 34 12.59 3.48 11.04
C VAL A 34 11.54 3.03 12.04
N ARG A 35 10.79 3.96 12.64
CA ARG A 35 9.68 3.63 13.55
C ARG A 35 8.60 2.78 12.87
N ALA A 36 8.20 3.14 11.65
CA ALA A 36 7.19 2.39 10.91
C ALA A 36 7.67 0.97 10.58
N TRP A 37 8.91 0.79 10.15
CA TRP A 37 9.48 -0.53 9.89
C TRP A 37 9.59 -1.39 11.16
N ALA A 38 9.99 -0.79 12.28
CA ALA A 38 10.00 -1.48 13.57
C ALA A 38 8.60 -1.95 14.00
N ARG A 39 7.57 -1.12 13.75
CA ARG A 39 6.17 -1.48 13.98
C ARG A 39 5.72 -2.60 13.05
N ILE A 40 6.06 -2.56 11.76
CA ILE A 40 5.73 -3.63 10.80
C ILE A 40 6.33 -4.96 11.27
N ALA A 41 7.62 -4.98 11.61
CA ALA A 41 8.30 -6.20 12.05
C ALA A 41 7.69 -6.79 13.34
N LYS A 42 7.18 -5.93 14.23
CA LYS A 42 6.55 -6.33 15.49
C LYS A 42 5.09 -6.77 15.32
N ASP A 43 4.31 -6.01 14.54
CA ASP A 43 2.85 -6.07 14.56
C ASP A 43 2.26 -6.83 13.36
N LEU A 44 3.02 -7.04 12.27
CA LEU A 44 2.58 -7.83 11.13
C LEU A 44 3.06 -9.28 11.28
N PRO A 45 2.16 -10.25 11.51
CA PRO A 45 2.55 -11.66 11.61
C PRO A 45 3.10 -12.18 10.27
N MET A 46 4.21 -12.92 10.33
CA MET A 46 4.88 -13.44 9.12
C MET A 46 4.02 -14.44 8.36
N ASP A 47 3.25 -15.29 9.03
CA ASP A 47 2.30 -16.22 8.40
C ASP A 47 1.24 -15.49 7.55
N LYS A 48 0.77 -14.34 8.04
CA LYS A 48 -0.18 -13.50 7.30
C LYS A 48 0.46 -12.83 6.12
N LEU A 49 1.70 -12.36 6.25
CA LEU A 49 2.45 -11.79 5.14
C LEU A 49 2.69 -12.83 4.05
N GLU A 50 3.19 -14.01 4.41
CA GLU A 50 3.44 -15.13 3.50
C GLU A 50 2.18 -15.54 2.74
N ALA A 51 1.02 -15.61 3.41
CA ALA A 51 -0.25 -15.91 2.78
C ALA A 51 -0.71 -14.88 1.71
N MET A 52 -0.09 -13.69 1.67
CA MET A 52 -0.35 -12.67 0.66
C MET A 52 0.66 -12.69 -0.50
N VAL A 53 1.78 -13.40 -0.37
CA VAL A 53 2.88 -13.35 -1.34
C VAL A 53 2.51 -14.09 -2.62
N GLN A 54 2.80 -13.44 -3.75
CA GLN A 54 2.76 -14.03 -5.08
C GLN A 54 4.15 -13.90 -5.72
N PRO A 55 4.90 -15.00 -5.89
CA PRO A 55 6.21 -14.95 -6.55
C PRO A 55 6.06 -14.53 -8.02
N ALA A 56 7.02 -13.75 -8.52
CA ALA A 56 7.13 -13.37 -9.93
C ALA A 56 8.60 -13.16 -10.32
N VAL A 57 8.86 -13.09 -11.62
CA VAL A 57 10.17 -12.72 -12.18
C VAL A 57 10.06 -11.46 -13.03
N LEU A 58 11.20 -10.92 -13.48
CA LEU A 58 11.22 -9.67 -14.26
C LEU A 58 10.40 -9.75 -15.57
N SER A 59 10.34 -10.92 -16.21
CA SER A 59 9.56 -11.11 -17.45
C SER A 59 8.05 -10.98 -17.25
N ASP A 60 7.55 -11.14 -16.03
CA ASP A 60 6.11 -11.09 -15.72
C ASP A 60 5.60 -9.65 -15.57
N LEU A 61 6.50 -8.70 -15.32
CA LEU A 61 6.17 -7.30 -14.99
C LEU A 61 5.28 -6.60 -16.03
N PRO A 62 5.43 -6.77 -17.36
CA PRO A 62 4.54 -6.13 -18.32
C PRO A 62 3.09 -6.58 -18.19
N ALA A 63 2.84 -7.84 -17.83
CA ALA A 63 1.49 -8.36 -17.61
C ALA A 63 0.97 -7.90 -16.24
N LEU A 64 1.74 -8.12 -15.18
CA LEU A 64 1.37 -7.74 -13.81
C LEU A 64 1.10 -6.23 -13.67
N GLY A 65 1.86 -5.39 -14.38
CA GLY A 65 1.64 -3.95 -14.45
C GLY A 65 0.30 -3.55 -15.08
N ARG A 66 -0.19 -4.32 -16.07
CA ARG A 66 -1.54 -4.10 -16.63
C ARG A 66 -2.62 -4.60 -15.67
N ASP A 67 -2.39 -5.73 -15.03
CA ASP A 67 -3.37 -6.36 -14.15
C ASP A 67 -3.58 -5.54 -12.86
N ILE A 68 -2.52 -4.98 -12.28
CA ILE A 68 -2.63 -4.13 -11.09
C ILE A 68 -3.44 -2.86 -11.36
N LEU A 69 -3.28 -2.25 -12.55
CA LEU A 69 -4.06 -1.06 -12.96
C LEU A 69 -5.54 -1.38 -13.17
N LYS A 70 -5.87 -2.62 -13.52
CA LYS A 70 -7.25 -3.13 -13.62
C LYS A 70 -7.80 -3.62 -12.28
N GLY A 71 -7.03 -3.56 -11.20
CA GLY A 71 -7.42 -4.10 -9.89
C GLY A 71 -7.50 -5.64 -9.85
N GLN A 72 -6.79 -6.33 -10.74
CA GLN A 72 -6.83 -7.80 -10.89
C GLN A 72 -5.73 -8.51 -10.06
N VAL A 73 -4.86 -7.76 -9.38
CA VAL A 73 -3.84 -8.29 -8.48
C VAL A 73 -4.37 -8.30 -7.04
N LYS A 74 -4.38 -9.48 -6.42
CA LYS A 74 -4.71 -9.68 -4.99
C LYS A 74 -3.43 -9.96 -4.21
N GLY A 75 -3.28 -9.39 -3.02
CA GLY A 75 -2.12 -9.64 -2.16
C GLY A 75 -0.91 -8.80 -2.55
N ARG A 76 0.29 -9.39 -2.50
CA ARG A 76 1.58 -8.73 -2.70
C ARG A 76 2.48 -9.56 -3.60
N VAL A 77 2.78 -9.04 -4.79
CA VAL A 77 3.77 -9.65 -5.67
C VAL A 77 5.18 -9.43 -5.11
N VAL A 78 5.99 -10.48 -5.05
CA VAL A 78 7.42 -10.42 -4.72
C VAL A 78 8.19 -10.87 -5.95
N VAL A 79 9.00 -9.96 -6.49
CA VAL A 79 9.75 -10.17 -7.72
C VAL A 79 11.15 -10.62 -7.36
N ASP A 80 11.53 -11.84 -7.75
CA ASP A 80 12.93 -12.25 -7.73
C ASP A 80 13.62 -11.68 -8.98
N VAL A 81 14.64 -10.87 -8.75
CA VAL A 81 15.39 -10.18 -9.80
C VAL A 81 16.58 -11.00 -10.32
N ASN A 82 16.86 -12.15 -9.71
CA ASN A 82 17.99 -13.03 -10.06
C ASN A 82 17.55 -14.43 -10.52
N ALA A 83 16.25 -14.67 -10.65
CA ALA A 83 15.67 -15.93 -11.11
C ALA A 83 15.82 -16.17 -12.62
#